data_AF-A0A2V7D131-F1
#
_entry.id   AF-A0A2V7D131-F1
#
_cell.length_a   1.000
_cell.length_b   1.000
_cell.length_c   1.000
_cell.angle_alpha   90.00
_cell.angle_beta   90.00
_cell.angle_gamma   90.00
#
_symmetry.space_group_name_H-M   'P 1'
#
loop_
_entity.id
_entity.type
_entity.pdbx_description
1 polymer ?
#
loop_
_entity_poly.entity_id
_entity_poly.type
_entity_poly.pdbx_seq_one_letter_code
_entity_poly.pdbx_strand_id
1 'polypeptide(L)'
;MKDLCEVKNFGAIAAEDDDIKRFFVQTPVYDDVESGTRQVVIGRKGAGKTALYLALIERTDDRKFFARGLAFRDYPWALHARYAHPAMTRYERFLASWKFLTFMEIFKVLLTEDARPGRYASDAKKALASIEKFIQKNWGAIAFDYRKTFPSGGFKFDGISFEPQAFGFGLGSVEVKKDADLSQTLERLNEWLWNALVAIG
;
A
#
# COMPACT_ATOMS: atom_id res chain seq x y z
N MET A 1 -37.93 27.27 -7.82
CA MET A 1 -37.71 25.83 -8.03
C MET A 1 -37.87 25.60 -9.53
N LYS A 2 -36.87 25.05 -10.24
CA LYS A 2 -36.99 24.83 -11.69
C LYS A 2 -37.95 23.68 -11.96
N ASP A 3 -38.75 23.79 -13.01
CA ASP A 3 -39.66 22.72 -13.43
C ASP A 3 -38.84 21.56 -14.04
N LEU A 4 -39.25 20.31 -13.80
CA LEU A 4 -38.51 19.15 -14.31
C LEU A 4 -38.43 19.14 -15.84
N CYS A 5 -39.44 19.73 -16.49
CA CYS A 5 -39.50 19.90 -17.94
C CYS A 5 -38.40 20.82 -18.51
N GLU A 6 -37.71 21.61 -17.66
CA GLU A 6 -36.64 22.52 -18.07
C GLU A 6 -35.24 21.87 -18.03
N VAL A 7 -35.14 20.64 -17.50
CA VAL A 7 -33.86 19.92 -17.40
C VAL A 7 -33.51 19.29 -18.75
N LYS A 8 -32.58 19.92 -19.48
CA LYS A 8 -32.17 19.50 -20.83
C LYS A 8 -31.25 18.27 -20.87
N ASN A 9 -30.58 17.98 -19.76
CA ASN A 9 -29.60 16.89 -19.67
C ASN A 9 -29.45 16.47 -18.19
N PHE A 10 -29.41 15.16 -17.92
CA PHE A 10 -29.19 14.59 -16.59
C PHE A 10 -27.72 14.22 -16.31
N GLY A 11 -26.81 14.49 -17.24
CA GLY A 11 -25.38 14.17 -17.13
C GLY A 11 -25.01 12.88 -17.87
N ALA A 12 -23.73 12.54 -17.84
CA ALA A 12 -23.22 11.30 -18.40
C ALA A 12 -23.55 10.11 -17.48
N ILE A 13 -23.67 8.91 -18.05
CA ILE A 13 -24.03 7.69 -17.31
C ILE A 13 -22.92 7.28 -16.32
N ALA A 14 -21.69 7.77 -16.53
CA ALA A 14 -20.53 7.46 -15.71
C ALA A 14 -20.34 8.51 -14.61
N ALA A 15 -20.83 8.19 -13.41
CA ALA A 15 -20.62 9.01 -12.20
C ALA A 15 -19.15 9.08 -11.74
N GLU A 16 -18.22 8.39 -12.42
CA GLU A 16 -16.79 8.36 -12.09
C GLU A 16 -16.06 9.67 -12.47
N ASP A 17 -16.60 10.42 -13.44
CA ASP A 17 -16.04 11.69 -13.92
C ASP A 17 -16.73 12.92 -13.31
N ASP A 18 -17.78 12.71 -12.52
CA ASP A 18 -18.50 13.78 -11.82
C ASP A 18 -17.78 14.19 -10.54
N ASP A 19 -18.08 15.39 -10.03
CA ASP A 19 -17.61 15.87 -8.73
C ASP A 19 -18.27 15.10 -7.59
N ILE A 20 -17.88 13.83 -7.41
CA ILE A 20 -18.41 12.89 -6.41
C ILE A 20 -18.37 13.53 -5.01
N LYS A 21 -17.41 14.42 -4.74
CA LYS A 21 -17.30 15.17 -3.47
C LYS A 21 -18.58 15.91 -3.11
N ARG A 22 -19.23 16.54 -4.09
CA ARG A 22 -20.46 17.31 -3.89
C ARG A 22 -21.68 16.45 -3.62
N PHE A 23 -21.66 15.21 -4.11
CA PHE A 23 -22.83 14.34 -4.10
C PHE A 23 -22.70 13.14 -3.15
N PHE A 24 -21.52 12.94 -2.55
CA PHE A 24 -21.31 11.86 -1.59
C PHE A 24 -22.05 12.16 -0.28
N VAL A 25 -23.09 11.37 -0.01
CA VAL A 25 -23.78 11.37 1.27
C VAL A 25 -23.11 10.34 2.18
N GLN A 26 -22.65 10.79 3.35
CA GLN A 26 -22.07 9.92 4.36
C GLN A 26 -23.12 8.92 4.84
N THR A 27 -22.74 7.64 4.85
CA THR A 27 -23.60 6.53 5.28
C THR A 27 -22.99 5.85 6.49
N PRO A 28 -23.74 5.07 7.29
CA PRO A 28 -23.16 4.31 8.39
C PRO A 28 -22.03 3.36 7.95
N VAL A 29 -22.06 2.89 6.69
CA VAL A 29 -20.98 2.07 6.12
C VAL A 29 -19.67 2.86 6.01
N TYR A 30 -19.74 4.17 5.76
CA TYR A 30 -18.55 5.02 5.78
C TYR A 30 -17.93 5.06 7.18
N ASP A 31 -18.74 5.29 8.22
CA ASP A 31 -18.27 5.37 9.61
C ASP A 31 -17.71 4.03 10.10
N ASP A 32 -18.34 2.92 9.72
CA ASP A 32 -17.85 1.58 10.02
C ASP A 32 -16.47 1.33 9.38
N VAL A 33 -16.25 1.82 8.16
CA VAL A 33 -14.98 1.63 7.44
C VAL A 33 -13.89 2.56 7.98
N GLU A 34 -14.22 3.82 8.22
CA GLU A 34 -13.33 4.82 8.82
C GLU A 34 -12.84 4.39 10.21
N SER A 35 -13.74 3.85 11.04
CA SER A 35 -13.40 3.32 12.38
C SER A 35 -12.67 1.98 12.35
N GLY A 36 -12.61 1.31 11.20
CA GLY A 36 -12.06 -0.04 11.05
C GLY A 36 -12.98 -1.17 11.54
N THR A 37 -14.19 -0.86 12.01
CA THR A 37 -15.21 -1.85 12.41
C THR A 37 -15.64 -2.72 11.23
N ARG A 38 -15.60 -2.18 10.01
CA ARG A 38 -15.84 -2.89 8.75
C ARG A 38 -14.62 -2.78 7.85
N GLN A 39 -13.96 -3.92 7.61
CA GLN A 39 -12.76 -3.99 6.78
C GLN A 39 -13.06 -4.38 5.33
N VAL A 40 -14.22 -4.97 5.07
CA VAL A 40 -14.60 -5.50 3.75
C VAL A 40 -15.95 -4.93 3.34
N VAL A 41 -15.98 -4.30 2.16
CA VAL A 41 -17.21 -3.73 1.58
C VAL A 41 -17.53 -4.46 0.28
N ILE A 42 -18.64 -5.21 0.29
CA ILE A 42 -19.15 -5.95 -0.88
C ILE A 42 -20.52 -5.39 -1.24
N GLY A 43 -20.83 -5.30 -2.54
CA GLY A 43 -22.12 -4.81 -3.00
C GLY A 43 -22.28 -4.92 -4.50
N ARG A 44 -23.54 -4.86 -4.98
CA ARG A 44 -23.89 -4.92 -6.40
C ARG A 44 -23.25 -3.80 -7.22
N LYS A 45 -23.20 -3.94 -8.54
CA LYS A 45 -22.80 -2.84 -9.45
C LYS A 45 -23.73 -1.64 -9.20
N GLY A 46 -23.16 -0.44 -9.12
CA GLY A 46 -23.91 0.80 -8.80
C GLY A 46 -24.14 1.06 -7.31
N ALA A 47 -23.73 0.18 -6.39
CA ALA A 47 -23.93 0.37 -4.94
C ALA A 47 -23.00 1.44 -4.29
N GLY A 48 -22.35 2.30 -5.07
CA GLY A 48 -21.53 3.40 -4.53
C GLY A 48 -20.17 3.01 -3.93
N LYS A 49 -19.66 1.79 -4.13
CA LYS A 49 -18.36 1.35 -3.58
C LYS A 49 -17.18 2.25 -3.99
N THR A 50 -17.15 2.66 -5.26
CA THR A 50 -16.12 3.58 -5.78
C THR A 50 -16.24 4.95 -5.11
N ALA A 51 -17.46 5.44 -4.92
CA ALA A 51 -17.70 6.71 -4.24
C ALA A 51 -17.27 6.65 -2.76
N LEU A 52 -17.55 5.55 -2.06
CA LEU A 52 -17.07 5.31 -0.70
C LEU A 52 -15.53 5.31 -0.63
N TYR A 53 -14.87 4.58 -1.55
CA TYR A 53 -13.41 4.55 -1.66
C TYR A 53 -12.80 5.93 -1.89
N LEU A 54 -13.35 6.71 -2.83
CA LEU A 54 -12.87 8.07 -3.11
C LEU A 54 -13.09 9.00 -1.92
N ALA A 55 -14.27 8.94 -1.30
CA ALA A 55 -14.58 9.76 -0.13
C ALA A 55 -13.62 9.49 1.05
N LEU A 56 -13.24 8.23 1.30
CA LEU A 56 -12.26 7.88 2.33
C LEU A 56 -10.88 8.46 2.06
N ILE A 57 -10.43 8.45 0.80
CA ILE A 57 -9.11 8.98 0.43
C ILE A 57 -9.11 10.51 0.52
N GLU A 58 -10.17 11.15 0.03
CA GLU A 58 -10.26 12.61 -0.03
C GLU A 58 -10.41 13.26 1.35
N ARG A 59 -11.06 12.58 2.30
CA ARG A 59 -11.25 13.11 3.65
C ARG A 59 -10.01 13.02 4.54
N THR A 60 -8.93 12.39 4.08
CA THR A 60 -7.64 12.37 4.80
C THR A 60 -7.01 13.76 4.99
N ASP A 61 -7.46 14.75 4.22
CA ASP A 61 -7.03 16.15 4.36
C ASP A 61 -7.36 16.72 5.76
N ASP A 62 -8.34 16.15 6.47
CA ASP A 62 -8.70 16.55 7.84
C ASP A 62 -7.76 16.02 8.94
N ARG A 63 -6.69 15.31 8.54
CA ARG A 63 -5.60 14.75 9.37
C ARG A 63 -6.04 13.83 10.53
N LYS A 64 -7.28 13.38 10.59
CA LYS A 64 -7.74 12.48 11.67
C LYS A 64 -7.35 11.03 11.44
N PHE A 65 -7.18 10.63 10.18
CA PHE A 65 -6.75 9.29 9.78
C PHE A 65 -6.01 9.36 8.44
N PHE A 66 -5.33 8.26 8.09
CA PHE A 66 -4.60 8.13 6.83
C PHE A 66 -5.26 7.07 5.96
N ALA A 67 -5.39 7.37 4.67
CA ALA A 67 -5.84 6.42 3.67
C ALA A 67 -4.97 6.54 2.41
N ARG A 68 -4.55 5.38 1.89
CA ARG A 68 -3.86 5.27 0.61
C ARG A 68 -4.65 4.36 -0.31
N GLY A 69 -4.92 4.87 -1.49
CA GLY A 69 -5.69 4.17 -2.50
C GLY A 69 -4.84 3.16 -3.28
N LEU A 70 -5.20 1.88 -3.19
CA LEU A 70 -4.61 0.80 -3.98
C LEU A 70 -5.66 0.26 -4.96
N ALA A 71 -5.74 0.86 -6.15
CA ALA A 71 -6.67 0.41 -7.17
C ALA A 71 -6.10 -0.76 -7.98
N PHE A 72 -6.95 -1.73 -8.34
CA PHE A 72 -6.52 -2.88 -9.15
C PHE A 72 -5.96 -2.48 -10.53
N ARG A 73 -6.44 -1.39 -11.13
CA ARG A 73 -5.90 -0.84 -12.38
C ARG A 73 -4.45 -0.38 -12.27
N ASP A 74 -4.03 -0.01 -11.06
CA ASP A 74 -2.69 0.45 -10.74
C ASP A 74 -1.77 -0.72 -10.36
N TYR A 75 -2.21 -1.97 -10.56
CA TYR A 75 -1.40 -3.14 -10.28
C TYR A 75 -0.17 -3.17 -11.20
N PRO A 76 1.05 -3.33 -10.66
CA PRO A 76 2.27 -3.34 -11.44
C PRO A 76 2.43 -4.69 -12.16
N TRP A 77 1.75 -4.87 -13.29
CA TRP A 77 1.83 -6.09 -14.09
C TRP A 77 3.26 -6.43 -14.53
N ALA A 78 4.07 -5.40 -14.82
CA ALA A 78 5.48 -5.57 -15.15
C ALA A 78 6.27 -6.19 -13.98
N LEU A 79 5.90 -5.86 -12.73
CA LEU A 79 6.47 -6.51 -11.57
C LEU A 79 6.06 -7.97 -11.47
N HIS A 80 4.75 -8.20 -11.53
CA HIS A 80 4.19 -9.54 -11.42
C HIS A 80 4.80 -10.52 -12.44
N ALA A 81 5.01 -10.05 -13.68
CA ALA A 81 5.62 -10.85 -14.74
C ALA A 81 7.09 -11.22 -14.45
N ARG A 82 7.86 -10.33 -13.79
CA ARG A 82 9.28 -10.58 -13.48
C ARG A 82 9.48 -11.60 -12.35
N TYR A 83 8.48 -11.78 -11.49
CA TYR A 83 8.48 -12.78 -10.42
C TYR A 83 7.80 -14.09 -10.82
N ALA A 84 7.66 -14.35 -12.11
CA ALA A 84 7.14 -15.59 -12.65
C ALA A 84 8.14 -16.75 -12.46
N HIS A 85 8.28 -17.27 -11.23
CA HIS A 85 9.04 -18.50 -11.01
C HIS A 85 8.18 -19.73 -11.36
N PRO A 86 8.73 -20.73 -12.06
CA PRO A 86 8.01 -21.94 -12.46
C PRO A 86 7.44 -22.75 -11.29
N ALA A 87 8.11 -22.72 -10.13
CA ALA A 87 7.68 -23.47 -8.94
C ALA A 87 6.53 -22.82 -8.17
N MET A 88 6.17 -21.56 -8.47
CA MET A 88 5.03 -20.89 -7.85
C MET A 88 3.79 -21.00 -8.72
N THR A 89 2.63 -21.10 -8.09
CA THR A 89 1.36 -20.92 -8.77
C THR A 89 1.16 -19.45 -9.15
N ARG A 90 0.28 -19.20 -10.13
CA ARG A 90 -0.12 -17.83 -10.50
C ARG A 90 -0.72 -17.07 -9.31
N TYR A 91 -1.45 -17.78 -8.47
CA TYR A 91 -2.11 -17.24 -7.29
C TYR A 91 -1.09 -16.74 -6.24
N GLU A 92 -0.10 -17.56 -5.91
CA GLU A 92 0.94 -17.20 -4.91
C GLU A 92 1.72 -15.96 -5.34
N ARG A 93 2.10 -15.88 -6.63
CA ARG A 93 2.79 -14.70 -7.17
C ARG A 93 1.96 -13.43 -7.07
N PHE A 94 0.66 -13.57 -7.34
CA PHE A 94 -0.27 -12.44 -7.26
C PHE A 94 -0.38 -11.96 -5.82
N LEU A 95 -0.52 -12.88 -4.86
CA LEU A 95 -0.58 -12.59 -3.43
C LEU A 95 0.71 -11.94 -2.93
N ALA A 96 1.87 -12.48 -3.27
CA ALA A 96 3.17 -11.95 -2.85
C ALA A 96 3.40 -10.52 -3.36
N SER A 97 2.99 -10.23 -4.60
CA SER A 97 3.09 -8.89 -5.19
C SER A 97 2.17 -7.90 -4.49
N TRP A 98 0.92 -8.29 -4.20
CA TRP A 98 -0.02 -7.42 -3.49
C TRP A 98 0.40 -7.15 -2.06
N LYS A 99 0.88 -8.16 -1.33
CA LYS A 99 1.43 -7.98 0.02
C LYS A 99 2.53 -6.93 0.04
N PHE A 100 3.47 -7.03 -0.90
CA PHE A 100 4.57 -6.09 -1.01
C PHE A 100 4.07 -4.66 -1.22
N LEU A 101 3.14 -4.44 -2.16
CA LEU A 101 2.57 -3.13 -2.42
C LEU A 101 1.86 -2.52 -1.22
N THR A 102 1.04 -3.33 -0.54
CA THR A 102 0.36 -2.91 0.68
C THR A 102 1.35 -2.50 1.75
N PHE A 103 2.41 -3.29 1.99
CA PHE A 103 3.44 -2.91 2.96
C PHE A 103 4.15 -1.62 2.58
N MET A 104 4.53 -1.44 1.31
CA MET A 104 5.20 -0.21 0.88
C MET A 104 4.33 1.03 1.10
N GLU A 105 3.03 0.97 0.82
CA GLU A 105 2.12 2.08 1.07
C GLU A 105 1.92 2.35 2.58
N ILE A 106 1.84 1.31 3.40
CA ILE A 106 1.81 1.45 4.87
C ILE A 106 3.08 2.16 5.35
N PHE A 107 4.26 1.73 4.93
CA PHE A 107 5.51 2.35 5.38
C PHE A 107 5.70 3.76 4.86
N LYS A 108 5.23 4.09 3.65
CA LYS A 108 5.20 5.48 3.20
C LYS A 108 4.38 6.36 4.13
N VAL A 109 3.21 5.90 4.58
CA VAL A 109 2.39 6.60 5.56
C VAL A 109 3.18 6.76 6.87
N LEU A 110 3.68 5.67 7.45
CA LEU A 110 4.42 5.72 8.71
C LEU A 110 5.68 6.61 8.68
N LEU A 111 6.36 6.70 7.54
CA LEU A 111 7.55 7.53 7.35
C LEU A 111 7.25 8.99 7.02
N THR A 112 6.07 9.30 6.47
CA THR A 112 5.68 10.68 6.11
C THR A 112 4.82 11.36 7.18
N GLU A 113 4.31 10.58 8.13
CA GLU A 113 3.64 11.13 9.30
C GLU A 113 4.59 11.94 10.18
N ASP A 114 4.15 13.14 10.60
CA ASP A 114 4.89 13.99 11.54
C ASP A 114 5.23 13.18 12.81
N ALA A 115 6.51 12.87 12.95
CA ALA A 115 7.08 12.09 14.03
C ALA A 115 7.00 12.90 15.33
N ARG A 116 5.83 12.88 15.98
CA ARG A 116 5.69 13.38 17.35
C ARG A 116 6.80 12.74 18.20
N PRO A 117 7.61 13.54 18.91
CA PRO A 117 8.66 13.00 19.76
C PRO A 117 8.11 11.95 20.72
N GLY A 118 8.68 10.75 20.70
CA GLY A 118 8.29 9.65 21.60
C GLY A 118 7.17 8.73 21.10
N ARG A 119 6.64 8.91 19.87
CA ARG A 119 5.57 8.04 19.33
C ARG A 119 5.97 6.57 19.19
N TYR A 120 7.22 6.32 18.78
CA TYR A 120 7.72 4.98 18.49
C TYR A 120 8.79 4.57 19.50
N ALA A 121 8.75 3.31 19.94
CA ALA A 121 9.80 2.69 20.72
C ALA A 121 11.15 2.66 19.95
N SER A 122 12.25 2.38 20.64
CA SER A 122 13.59 2.33 20.02
C SER A 122 13.67 1.37 18.85
N ASP A 123 13.04 0.20 18.95
CA ASP A 123 13.12 -0.83 17.92
C ASP A 123 12.24 -0.49 16.71
N ALA A 124 11.07 0.09 16.94
CA ALA A 124 10.23 0.67 15.90
C ALA A 124 10.97 1.76 15.10
N LYS A 125 11.74 2.64 15.77
CA LYS A 125 12.57 3.65 15.10
C LYS A 125 13.66 3.02 14.24
N LYS A 126 14.33 1.96 14.71
CA LYS A 126 15.35 1.24 13.93
C LYS A 126 14.74 0.56 12.70
N ALA A 127 13.56 -0.05 12.86
CA ALA A 127 12.83 -0.69 11.77
C ALA A 127 12.45 0.34 10.69
N LEU A 128 11.84 1.46 11.09
CA LEU A 128 11.49 2.56 10.18
C LEU A 128 12.72 3.13 9.46
N ALA A 129 13.82 3.38 10.18
CA ALA A 129 15.06 3.87 9.57
C ALA A 129 15.66 2.88 8.55
N SER A 130 15.55 1.58 8.82
CA SER A 130 16.01 0.55 7.88
C SER A 130 15.17 0.54 6.60
N ILE A 131 13.85 0.71 6.73
CA ILE A 131 12.93 0.77 5.60
C ILE A 131 13.11 2.05 4.79
N GLU A 132 13.30 3.19 5.46
CA GLU A 132 13.59 4.45 4.79
C GLU A 132 14.85 4.34 3.92
N LYS A 133 15.94 3.79 4.47
CA LYS A 133 17.17 3.54 3.71
C LYS A 133 16.94 2.63 2.51
N PHE A 134 16.18 1.54 2.70
CA PHE A 134 15.81 0.64 1.60
C PHE A 134 15.04 1.39 0.50
N ILE A 135 14.08 2.24 0.86
CA ILE A 135 13.31 3.04 -0.09
C ILE A 135 14.20 4.04 -0.83
N GLN A 136 15.00 4.82 -0.09
CA GLN A 136 15.91 5.81 -0.68
C GLN A 136 16.90 5.16 -1.65
N LYS A 137 17.45 3.98 -1.32
CA LYS A 137 18.42 3.30 -2.19
C LYS A 137 17.81 2.79 -3.50
N ASN A 138 16.56 2.34 -3.45
CA ASN A 138 15.89 1.72 -4.61
C ASN A 138 15.14 2.75 -5.46
N TRP A 139 14.59 3.80 -4.87
CA TRP A 139 13.75 4.78 -5.55
C TRP A 139 14.11 6.26 -5.31
N GLY A 140 15.12 6.55 -4.49
CA GLY A 140 15.61 7.91 -4.22
C GLY A 140 14.79 8.73 -3.22
N ALA A 141 13.48 8.49 -3.13
CA ALA A 141 12.60 9.24 -2.24
C ALA A 141 11.43 8.38 -1.72
N ILE A 142 10.87 8.74 -0.56
CA ILE A 142 9.70 8.06 0.04
C ILE A 142 8.45 8.20 -0.84
N ALA A 143 8.28 9.34 -1.51
CA ALA A 143 7.16 9.63 -2.41
C ALA A 143 7.25 8.92 -3.78
N PHE A 144 8.00 7.83 -3.89
CA PHE A 144 8.19 7.13 -5.16
C PHE A 144 6.90 6.50 -5.69
N ASP A 145 6.80 6.44 -7.02
CA ASP A 145 5.72 5.73 -7.71
C ASP A 145 6.12 4.26 -7.93
N TYR A 146 5.57 3.36 -7.11
CA TYR A 146 5.84 1.91 -7.21
C TYR A 146 5.38 1.33 -8.55
N ARG A 147 4.51 2.03 -9.29
CA ARG A 147 3.95 1.59 -10.57
C ARG A 147 4.95 1.71 -11.72
N LYS A 148 5.96 2.59 -11.61
CA LYS A 148 6.77 3.00 -12.76
C LYS A 148 8.16 2.40 -12.83
N THR A 149 8.71 1.87 -11.74
CA THR A 149 10.07 1.33 -11.81
C THR A 149 10.32 0.32 -10.69
N PHE A 150 10.55 -0.93 -11.07
CA PHE A 150 11.53 -1.73 -10.36
C PHE A 150 12.89 -1.20 -10.76
N PRO A 151 13.83 -0.97 -9.83
CA PRO A 151 15.20 -0.69 -10.22
C PRO A 151 15.59 -1.78 -11.22
N SER A 152 16.02 -1.39 -12.41
CA SER A 152 16.17 -2.26 -13.57
C SER A 152 17.10 -3.46 -13.35
N GLY A 153 17.85 -3.48 -12.24
CA GLY A 153 18.74 -4.56 -11.81
C GLY A 153 18.35 -5.27 -10.51
N GLY A 154 17.09 -5.21 -10.08
CA GLY A 154 16.63 -5.82 -8.83
C GLY A 154 16.76 -4.90 -7.61
N PHE A 155 16.42 -5.41 -6.43
CA PHE A 155 16.52 -4.62 -5.20
C PHE A 155 17.96 -4.49 -4.74
N LYS A 156 18.38 -3.26 -4.43
CA LYS A 156 19.66 -2.97 -3.81
C LYS A 156 19.50 -2.94 -2.29
N PHE A 157 20.32 -3.73 -1.62
CA PHE A 157 20.46 -3.74 -0.17
C PHE A 157 21.87 -3.24 0.16
N ASP A 158 22.05 -2.36 1.14
CA ASP A 158 23.37 -2.13 1.75
C ASP A 158 23.42 -3.00 2.98
N GLY A 159 24.30 -4.00 2.99
CA GLY A 159 24.67 -4.79 4.16
C GLY A 159 23.56 -4.85 5.19
N ILE A 160 22.36 -5.29 4.79
CA ILE A 160 21.27 -5.48 5.74
C ILE A 160 21.63 -6.74 6.47
N SER A 161 22.57 -6.59 7.40
CA SER A 161 22.78 -7.49 8.49
C SER A 161 21.53 -7.36 9.33
N PHE A 162 20.57 -8.20 9.00
CA PHE A 162 19.69 -8.73 10.02
C PHE A 162 20.61 -9.44 11.01
N GLU A 163 20.99 -8.72 12.06
CA GLU A 163 21.33 -9.37 13.31
C GLU A 163 20.03 -9.43 14.10
N PRO A 164 19.31 -10.57 14.06
CA PRO A 164 18.12 -10.78 14.87
C PRO A 164 18.59 -11.09 16.29
N GLN A 165 19.19 -10.13 16.99
CA GLN A 165 19.51 -10.34 18.41
C GLN A 165 18.31 -10.08 19.33
N ALA A 166 17.19 -9.56 18.83
CA ALA A 166 16.00 -9.32 19.66
C ALA A 166 14.90 -10.40 19.56
N PHE A 167 14.91 -11.27 18.54
CA PHE A 167 13.92 -12.35 18.41
C PHE A 167 14.61 -13.58 17.79
N GLY A 168 14.85 -14.59 18.63
CA GLY A 168 15.64 -15.77 18.29
C GLY A 168 15.08 -16.56 17.09
N PHE A 169 15.66 -16.33 15.91
CA PHE A 169 15.68 -17.25 14.78
C PHE A 169 17.02 -17.05 14.05
N GLY A 170 17.71 -18.17 13.79
CA GLY A 170 19.12 -18.19 13.38
C GLY A 170 19.39 -17.66 11.97
N LEU A 171 20.47 -16.87 11.90
CA LEU A 171 21.51 -16.78 10.86
C LEU A 171 21.09 -16.75 9.38
N GLY A 172 21.20 -15.56 8.79
CA GLY A 172 21.44 -15.39 7.35
C GLY A 172 21.29 -13.93 6.91
N SER A 173 22.39 -13.21 6.74
CA SER A 173 22.40 -11.94 5.98
C SER A 173 21.97 -12.23 4.55
N VAL A 174 20.86 -11.65 4.10
CA VAL A 174 20.40 -11.83 2.71
C VAL A 174 21.13 -10.84 1.82
N GLU A 175 22.27 -11.26 1.29
CA GLU A 175 22.84 -10.64 0.10
C GLU A 175 22.07 -11.19 -1.11
N VAL A 176 21.13 -10.41 -1.64
CA VAL A 176 20.42 -10.76 -2.88
C VAL A 176 21.42 -10.61 -4.04
N LYS A 177 22.12 -11.70 -4.37
CA LYS A 177 22.94 -11.78 -5.58
C LYS A 177 22.04 -11.60 -6.81
N LYS A 178 22.61 -11.06 -7.89
CA LYS A 178 21.94 -10.87 -9.20
C LYS A 178 21.22 -12.12 -9.74
N ASP A 179 21.62 -13.32 -9.28
CA ASP A 179 21.08 -14.62 -9.69
C ASP A 179 20.24 -15.32 -8.61
N ALA A 180 19.93 -14.65 -7.49
CA ALA A 180 19.00 -15.21 -6.51
C ALA A 180 17.59 -15.27 -7.12
N ASP A 181 16.88 -16.37 -6.89
CA ASP A 181 15.50 -16.55 -7.32
C ASP A 181 14.66 -15.34 -6.85
N LEU A 182 14.25 -14.53 -7.82
CA LEU A 182 13.53 -13.29 -7.59
C LEU A 182 12.22 -13.52 -6.82
N SER A 183 11.62 -14.71 -6.96
CA SER A 183 10.42 -15.08 -6.22
C SER A 183 10.68 -15.29 -4.73
N GLN A 184 11.75 -16.02 -4.37
CA GLN A 184 12.17 -16.16 -2.97
C GLN A 184 12.56 -14.82 -2.36
N THR A 185 13.10 -13.91 -3.18
CA THR A 185 13.44 -12.55 -2.77
C THR A 185 12.20 -11.77 -2.32
N LEU A 186 11.10 -11.86 -3.08
CA LEU A 186 9.87 -11.13 -2.74
C LEU A 186 9.18 -11.68 -1.48
N GLU A 187 9.19 -12.99 -1.28
CA GLU A 187 8.64 -13.60 -0.07
C GLU A 187 9.42 -13.19 1.18
N ARG A 188 10.75 -13.29 1.13
CA ARG A 188 11.62 -12.82 2.22
C ARG A 188 11.46 -11.32 2.49
N LEU A 189 11.26 -10.53 1.44
CA LEU A 189 11.01 -9.10 1.59
C LEU A 189 9.67 -8.84 2.28
N ASN A 190 8.62 -9.60 1.92
CA ASN A 190 7.33 -9.52 2.61
C ASN A 190 7.42 -9.94 4.08
N GLU A 191 8.18 -10.99 4.40
CA GLU A 191 8.43 -11.41 5.78
C GLU A 191 9.17 -10.33 6.58
N TRP A 192 10.19 -9.71 5.99
CA TRP A 192 10.87 -8.59 6.61
C TRP A 192 9.94 -7.41 6.90
N LEU A 193 9.19 -6.98 5.88
CA LEU A 193 8.27 -5.86 5.99
C LEU A 193 7.20 -6.15 7.05
N TRP A 194 6.71 -7.38 7.13
CA TRP A 194 5.80 -7.82 8.18
C TRP A 194 6.44 -7.71 9.58
N ASN A 195 7.64 -8.26 9.78
CA ASN A 195 8.32 -8.21 11.07
C ASN A 195 8.63 -6.77 11.50
N ALA A 196 9.00 -5.90 10.56
CA ALA A 196 9.19 -4.48 10.81
C ALA A 196 7.88 -3.78 11.22
N LEU A 197 6.74 -4.16 10.62
CA LEU A 197 5.43 -3.63 10.99
C LEU A 197 5.01 -4.10 12.39
N VAL A 198 5.24 -5.37 12.73
CA VAL A 198 4.99 -5.92 14.06
C VAL A 198 5.81 -5.21 15.14
N ALA A 199 7.04 -4.80 14.83
CA ALA A 199 7.87 -4.06 15.79
C ALA A 199 7.37 -2.62 16.06
N ILE A 200 6.42 -2.10 15.27
CA ILE A 200 5.86 -0.75 15.38
C ILE A 200 4.58 -0.72 16.23
N GLY A 201 3.80 -1.81 16.23
CA GLY A 201 2.57 -1.96 17.01
C GLY A 201 2.81 -2.55 18.38
#